data_AF-Q8KCR1-F1
#
_entry.id   AF-Q8KCR1-F1
#
_cell.length_a   1.000
_cell.length_b   1.000
_cell.length_c   1.000
_cell.angle_alpha   90.00
_cell.angle_beta   90.00
_cell.angle_gamma   90.00
#
_symmetry.space_group_name_H-M   'P 1'
#
loop_
_entity.id
_entity.type
_entity.pdbx_description
1 polymer ?
#
loop_
_entity_poly.entity_id
_entity_poly.type
_entity_poly.pdbx_seq_one_letter_code
_entity_poly.pdbx_strand_id
1 'polypeptide(L)'
;MLRSKEEWQETAESVLPPEERYVDRNRMITARYAGWYLENPGTLKWAGMAAFASRQVGLAIMAADLMTAPERDGSGNPLLALHRFGVDWFMRADFEQIRRGNNNIYRDIAWAHAAYVGGGMAELEACASEPEDTLLVKGFGMIDRGRALCRRDAGSPAGERLIWEGNICLLRHEQVDVLQPIFDTLSVGGRIMASFGSELDFSGALFPDSRFRTSFSLFYGYLETLTGLKSVANPDDRWRWVEQSVIPSWQAAERQMSAPCPTRNALQKMAACEQ
;
A
#
# COMPACT_ATOMS: atom_id res chain seq x y z
N MET A 1 9.64 2.12 -30.47
CA MET A 1 9.07 0.75 -30.43
C MET A 1 8.44 0.63 -29.07
N LEU A 2 7.16 0.28 -28.99
CA LEU A 2 6.47 0.10 -27.70
C LEU A 2 7.05 -1.13 -27.00
N ARG A 3 7.18 -1.08 -25.69
CA ARG A 3 7.68 -2.21 -24.88
C ARG A 3 6.54 -3.15 -24.51
N SER A 4 6.85 -4.42 -24.27
CA SER A 4 5.86 -5.39 -23.78
C SER A 4 5.58 -5.22 -22.28
N LYS A 5 4.49 -5.82 -21.80
CA LYS A 5 4.14 -5.86 -20.37
C LYS A 5 5.25 -6.52 -19.56
N GLU A 6 5.81 -7.61 -20.07
CA GLU A 6 6.90 -8.37 -19.44
C GLU A 6 8.16 -7.50 -19.30
N GLU A 7 8.51 -6.72 -20.32
CA GLU A 7 9.65 -5.81 -20.24
C GLU A 7 9.46 -4.73 -19.17
N TRP A 8 8.24 -4.20 -19.01
CA TRP A 8 7.94 -3.26 -17.94
C TRP A 8 7.91 -3.91 -16.55
N GLN A 9 7.38 -5.12 -16.44
CA GLN A 9 7.41 -5.90 -15.20
C GLN A 9 8.85 -6.22 -14.79
N GLU A 10 9.69 -6.69 -15.72
CA GLU A 10 11.10 -6.96 -15.47
C GLU A 10 11.85 -5.69 -15.07
N THR A 11 11.56 -4.55 -15.72
CA THR A 11 12.12 -3.26 -15.31
C THR A 11 11.73 -2.91 -13.87
N ALA A 12 10.46 -3.06 -13.52
CA ALA A 12 9.95 -2.74 -12.18
C ALA A 12 10.47 -3.69 -11.10
N GLU A 13 10.68 -4.97 -11.42
CA GLU A 13 11.21 -6.02 -10.53
C GLU A 13 12.74 -5.97 -10.40
N SER A 14 13.47 -5.54 -11.43
CA SER A 14 14.94 -5.55 -11.47
C SER A 14 15.62 -4.75 -10.35
N VAL A 15 14.91 -3.77 -9.78
CA VAL A 15 15.39 -2.94 -8.68
C VAL A 15 15.09 -3.56 -7.31
N LEU A 16 14.24 -4.58 -7.24
CA LEU A 16 13.84 -5.20 -5.98
C LEU A 16 14.86 -6.27 -5.55
N PRO A 17 15.24 -6.30 -4.26
CA PRO A 17 15.93 -7.44 -3.67
C PRO A 17 15.14 -8.75 -3.86
N PRO A 18 15.78 -9.93 -3.80
CA PRO A 18 15.11 -11.23 -3.83
C PRO A 18 13.98 -11.35 -2.79
N GLU A 19 12.98 -12.17 -3.09
CA GLU A 19 11.78 -12.31 -2.25
C GLU A 19 12.07 -12.79 -0.82
N GLU A 20 13.20 -13.46 -0.59
CA GLU A 20 13.66 -13.96 0.72
C GLU A 20 14.22 -12.84 1.61
N ARG A 21 14.59 -11.69 1.05
CA ARG A 21 15.05 -10.51 1.80
C ARG A 21 13.88 -9.63 2.19
N TYR A 22 13.00 -10.12 3.06
CA TYR A 22 11.67 -9.55 3.34
C TYR A 22 11.68 -8.06 3.66
N VAL A 23 12.48 -7.64 4.65
CA VAL A 23 12.56 -6.25 5.09
C VAL A 23 13.13 -5.36 3.98
N ASP A 24 14.22 -5.78 3.34
CA ASP A 24 14.89 -5.00 2.29
C ASP A 24 14.00 -4.86 1.06
N ARG A 25 13.31 -5.93 0.67
CA ARG A 25 12.40 -5.93 -0.48
C ARG A 25 11.20 -5.02 -0.23
N ASN A 26 10.56 -5.12 0.94
CA ASN A 26 9.47 -4.23 1.30
C ASN A 26 9.92 -2.76 1.35
N ARG A 27 11.12 -2.50 1.89
CA ARG A 27 11.73 -1.16 1.92
C ARG A 27 11.92 -0.61 0.51
N MET A 28 12.39 -1.42 -0.43
CA MET A 28 12.52 -1.01 -1.83
C MET A 28 11.15 -0.75 -2.48
N ILE A 29 10.16 -1.64 -2.29
CA ILE A 29 8.78 -1.41 -2.77
C ILE A 29 8.24 -0.07 -2.25
N THR A 30 8.39 0.19 -0.95
CA THR A 30 8.01 1.47 -0.31
C THR A 30 8.73 2.66 -0.96
N ALA A 31 10.03 2.53 -1.22
CA ALA A 31 10.83 3.57 -1.86
C ALA A 31 10.33 3.89 -3.29
N ARG A 32 10.01 2.86 -4.08
CA ARG A 32 9.47 3.01 -5.44
C ARG A 32 8.14 3.77 -5.47
N TYR A 33 7.21 3.41 -4.59
CA TYR A 33 5.95 4.13 -4.44
C TYR A 33 6.16 5.59 -4.03
N ALA A 34 7.04 5.83 -3.06
CA ALA A 34 7.37 7.19 -2.62
C ALA A 34 8.02 8.02 -3.74
N GLY A 35 8.94 7.42 -4.51
CA GLY A 35 9.60 8.04 -5.66
C GLY A 35 8.62 8.47 -6.74
N TRP A 36 7.77 7.54 -7.21
CA TRP A 36 6.74 7.86 -8.21
C TRP A 36 5.83 9.00 -7.78
N TYR A 37 5.41 9.00 -6.51
CA TYR A 37 4.60 10.09 -5.98
C TYR A 37 5.38 11.42 -5.91
N LEU A 38 6.62 11.43 -5.44
CA LEU A 38 7.41 12.66 -5.33
C LEU A 38 7.74 13.28 -6.70
N GLU A 39 7.94 12.46 -7.71
CA GLU A 39 8.13 12.90 -9.11
C GLU A 39 6.83 13.41 -9.74
N ASN A 40 5.68 12.85 -9.34
CA ASN A 40 4.37 13.14 -9.93
C ASN A 40 3.27 13.41 -8.88
N PRO A 41 3.47 14.35 -7.93
CA PRO A 41 2.58 14.49 -6.76
C PRO A 41 1.21 15.03 -7.14
N GLY A 42 1.12 15.74 -8.27
CA GLY A 42 -0.15 16.22 -8.82
C GLY A 42 -1.06 15.11 -9.34
N THR A 43 -0.52 13.92 -9.64
CA THR A 43 -1.25 12.90 -10.41
C THR A 43 -1.26 11.50 -9.78
N LEU A 44 -0.17 11.03 -9.18
CA LEU A 44 -0.05 9.63 -8.72
C LEU A 44 -0.42 9.46 -7.24
N LYS A 45 -1.62 9.91 -6.85
CA LYS A 45 -2.10 9.90 -5.45
C LYS A 45 -2.07 8.52 -4.80
N TRP A 46 -2.38 7.48 -5.58
CA TRP A 46 -2.33 6.08 -5.17
C TRP A 46 -0.93 5.71 -4.69
N ALA A 47 0.11 6.07 -5.43
CA ALA A 47 1.50 5.75 -5.08
C ALA A 47 1.90 6.40 -3.74
N GLY A 48 1.43 7.61 -3.48
CA GLY A 48 1.64 8.27 -2.19
C GLY A 48 1.01 7.50 -1.03
N MET A 49 -0.26 7.08 -1.16
CA MET A 49 -0.93 6.25 -0.15
C MET A 49 -0.24 4.89 0.02
N ALA A 50 0.11 4.24 -1.10
CA ALA A 50 0.76 2.94 -1.12
C ALA A 50 2.13 2.96 -0.43
N ALA A 51 2.89 4.06 -0.53
CA ALA A 51 4.16 4.20 0.19
C ALA A 51 3.97 4.14 1.71
N PHE A 52 2.98 4.86 2.26
CA PHE A 52 2.70 4.82 3.70
C PHE A 52 2.13 3.47 4.15
N ALA A 53 1.25 2.86 3.35
CA ALA A 53 0.72 1.53 3.63
C ALA A 53 1.81 0.45 3.61
N SER A 54 2.66 0.46 2.59
CA SER A 54 3.79 -0.47 2.48
C SER A 54 4.82 -0.27 3.60
N ARG A 55 5.05 0.97 4.05
CA ARG A 55 5.87 1.24 5.24
C ARG A 55 5.29 0.58 6.50
N GLN A 56 3.97 0.67 6.71
CA GLN A 56 3.31 0.03 7.85
C GLN A 56 3.46 -1.50 7.80
N VAL A 57 3.30 -2.10 6.62
CA VAL A 57 3.57 -3.52 6.40
C VAL A 57 5.03 -3.86 6.74
N GLY A 58 5.99 -3.03 6.34
CA GLY A 58 7.40 -3.20 6.66
C GLY A 58 7.70 -3.20 8.17
N LEU A 59 7.04 -2.33 8.94
CA LEU A 59 7.14 -2.34 10.40
C LEU A 59 6.60 -3.63 11.01
N ALA A 60 5.48 -4.15 10.48
CA ALA A 60 4.92 -5.41 10.92
C ALA A 60 5.83 -6.60 10.59
N ILE A 61 6.43 -6.64 9.39
CA ILE A 61 7.42 -7.65 8.99
C ILE A 61 8.64 -7.61 9.92
N MET A 62 9.20 -6.42 10.18
CA MET A 62 10.34 -6.27 11.09
C MET A 62 10.02 -6.74 12.52
N ALA A 63 8.82 -6.43 13.02
CA ALA A 63 8.37 -6.89 14.33
C ALA A 63 8.22 -8.43 14.36
N ALA A 64 7.67 -9.02 13.30
CA ALA A 64 7.57 -10.47 13.16
C ALA A 64 8.96 -11.12 13.12
N ASP A 65 9.90 -10.60 12.33
CA ASP A 65 11.28 -11.09 12.26
C ASP A 65 11.97 -11.07 13.64
N LEU A 66 11.73 -10.02 14.44
CA LEU A 66 12.28 -9.92 15.79
C LEU A 66 11.65 -10.94 16.77
N MET A 67 10.33 -11.12 16.74
CA MET A 67 9.63 -12.09 17.59
C MET A 67 9.96 -13.53 17.22
N THR A 68 10.34 -13.75 15.96
CA THR A 68 10.59 -15.08 15.40
C THR A 68 12.06 -15.49 15.42
N ALA A 69 12.96 -14.56 15.75
CA ALA A 69 14.35 -14.85 16.03
C ALA A 69 14.43 -15.87 17.19
N PRO A 70 15.30 -16.89 17.11
CA PRO A 70 15.40 -17.87 18.17
C PRO A 70 15.81 -17.18 19.47
N GLU A 71 14.87 -17.05 20.41
CA GLU A 71 15.22 -16.70 21.78
C GLU A 71 16.04 -17.84 22.40
N ARG A 72 17.09 -17.47 23.12
CA ARG A 72 17.75 -18.34 24.09
C ARG A 72 16.78 -18.55 25.27
N ASP A 73 15.78 -19.40 25.10
CA ASP A 73 14.77 -19.59 26.15
C ASP A 73 15.34 -20.41 27.33
N GLY A 74 15.35 -19.79 28.51
CA GLY A 74 15.73 -20.34 29.81
C GLY A 74 14.55 -20.65 30.73
N SER A 75 13.31 -20.65 30.23
CA SER A 75 12.10 -20.80 31.05
C SER A 75 11.72 -22.26 31.39
N GLY A 76 12.23 -23.25 30.64
CA GLY A 76 12.11 -24.68 30.96
C GLY A 76 10.67 -25.26 31.03
N ASN A 77 9.62 -24.51 30.69
CA ASN A 77 8.23 -24.99 30.74
C ASN A 77 7.76 -25.52 29.36
N PRO A 78 7.62 -26.85 29.20
CA PRO A 78 7.33 -27.46 27.90
C PRO A 78 5.91 -27.17 27.37
N LEU A 79 4.91 -26.95 28.23
CA LEU A 79 3.56 -26.61 27.79
C LEU A 79 3.46 -25.17 27.28
N LEU A 80 4.13 -24.24 27.96
CA LEU A 80 4.21 -22.85 27.52
C LEU A 80 5.03 -22.73 26.23
N ALA A 81 6.11 -23.51 26.12
CA ALA A 81 6.91 -23.60 24.89
C ALA A 81 6.11 -24.15 23.72
N LEU A 82 5.30 -25.20 23.91
CA LEU A 82 4.44 -25.75 22.86
C LEU A 82 3.33 -24.78 22.43
N HIS A 83 2.72 -24.08 23.40
CA HIS A 83 1.71 -23.05 23.11
C HIS A 83 2.31 -21.87 22.34
N ARG A 84 3.47 -21.35 22.77
CA ARG A 84 4.20 -20.30 22.05
C ARG A 84 4.59 -20.77 20.66
N PHE A 85 5.16 -21.96 20.53
CA PHE A 85 5.51 -22.54 19.24
C PHE A 85 4.30 -22.63 18.28
N GLY A 86 3.13 -23.05 18.77
CA GLY A 86 1.90 -23.08 17.98
C GLY A 86 1.44 -21.68 17.55
N VAL A 87 1.37 -20.73 18.48
CA VAL A 87 0.97 -19.34 18.19
C VAL A 87 1.95 -18.67 17.22
N ASP A 88 3.26 -18.83 17.45
CA ASP A 88 4.31 -18.29 16.60
C ASP A 88 4.24 -18.89 15.19
N TRP A 89 3.98 -20.20 15.08
CA TRP A 89 3.81 -20.88 13.80
C TRP A 89 2.59 -20.34 13.02
N PHE A 90 1.43 -20.22 13.68
CA PHE A 90 0.24 -19.68 13.03
C PHE A 90 0.42 -18.21 12.62
N MET A 91 1.01 -17.39 13.48
CA MET A 91 1.28 -15.98 13.18
C MET A 91 2.30 -15.83 12.05
N ARG A 92 3.33 -16.68 11.97
CA ARG A 92 4.27 -16.72 10.83
C ARG A 92 3.56 -16.97 9.51
N ALA A 93 2.61 -17.91 9.47
CA ALA A 93 1.86 -18.20 8.26
C ALA A 93 1.04 -16.99 7.79
N ASP A 94 0.35 -16.31 8.71
CA ASP A 94 -0.42 -15.10 8.40
C ASP A 94 0.49 -13.92 7.97
N PHE A 95 1.64 -13.72 8.63
CA PHE A 95 2.62 -12.71 8.22
C PHE A 95 3.19 -12.98 6.82
N GLU A 96 3.44 -14.24 6.49
CA GLU A 96 3.86 -14.64 5.15
C GLU A 96 2.78 -14.33 4.10
N GLN A 97 1.49 -14.50 4.42
CA GLN A 97 0.41 -14.06 3.53
C GLN A 97 0.40 -12.54 3.33
N ILE A 98 0.56 -11.76 4.40
CA ILE A 98 0.65 -10.28 4.31
C ILE A 98 1.85 -9.86 3.44
N ARG A 99 3.01 -10.52 3.62
CA ARG A 99 4.20 -10.28 2.80
C ARG A 99 3.92 -10.57 1.33
N ARG A 100 3.29 -11.71 1.02
CA ARG A 100 2.87 -12.05 -0.36
C ARG A 100 1.91 -11.02 -0.92
N GLY A 101 0.96 -10.52 -0.12
CA GLY A 101 0.04 -9.47 -0.52
C GLY A 101 0.75 -8.21 -1.01
N ASN A 102 1.73 -7.69 -0.27
CA ASN A 102 2.48 -6.51 -0.70
C ASN A 102 3.28 -6.75 -1.99
N ASN A 103 3.85 -7.95 -2.18
CA ASN A 103 4.51 -8.33 -3.43
C ASN A 103 3.53 -8.46 -4.60
N ASN A 104 2.36 -9.03 -4.37
CA ASN A 104 1.33 -9.20 -5.39
C ASN A 104 0.80 -7.85 -5.86
N ILE A 105 0.55 -6.90 -4.94
CA ILE A 105 0.19 -5.52 -5.31
C ILE A 105 1.28 -4.90 -6.18
N TYR A 106 2.56 -5.03 -5.77
CA TYR A 106 3.64 -4.46 -6.56
C TYR A 106 3.70 -5.08 -7.96
N ARG A 107 3.66 -6.41 -8.07
CA ARG A 107 3.68 -7.11 -9.36
C ARG A 107 2.48 -6.76 -10.26
N ASP A 108 1.33 -6.53 -9.65
CA ASP A 108 0.09 -6.14 -10.33
C ASP A 108 0.17 -4.75 -10.95
N ILE A 109 0.66 -3.74 -10.21
CA ILE A 109 0.48 -2.33 -10.62
C ILE A 109 1.79 -1.57 -10.90
N ALA A 110 2.95 -2.09 -10.49
CA ALA A 110 4.24 -1.39 -10.65
C ALA A 110 4.63 -1.21 -12.11
N TRP A 111 4.39 -2.23 -12.95
CA TRP A 111 4.67 -2.14 -14.38
C TRP A 111 3.81 -1.06 -15.05
N ALA A 112 2.55 -0.90 -14.64
CA ALA A 112 1.64 0.10 -15.18
C ALA A 112 2.08 1.52 -14.79
N HIS A 113 2.55 1.72 -13.55
CA HIS A 113 3.19 2.97 -13.14
C HIS A 113 4.44 3.26 -13.98
N ALA A 114 5.32 2.28 -14.16
CA ALA A 114 6.55 2.42 -14.94
C ALA A 114 6.25 2.76 -16.41
N ALA A 115 5.30 2.07 -17.04
CA ALA A 115 4.87 2.32 -18.41
C ALA A 115 4.25 3.72 -18.56
N TYR A 116 3.34 4.10 -17.66
CA TYR A 116 2.70 5.42 -17.69
C TYR A 116 3.69 6.57 -17.49
N VAL A 117 4.61 6.44 -16.53
CA VAL A 117 5.63 7.47 -16.27
C VAL A 117 6.67 7.51 -17.40
N GLY A 118 7.11 6.35 -17.89
CA GLY A 118 8.18 6.22 -18.89
C GLY A 118 7.75 6.54 -20.33
N GLY A 119 6.52 6.24 -20.71
CA GLY A 119 6.03 6.48 -22.08
C GLY A 119 4.54 6.81 -22.21
N GLY A 120 3.84 7.06 -21.10
CA GLY A 120 2.47 7.56 -21.11
C GLY A 120 1.41 6.49 -21.40
N MET A 121 0.20 6.95 -21.73
CA MET A 121 -0.94 6.06 -21.98
C MET A 121 -0.73 5.09 -23.14
N ALA A 122 0.01 5.48 -24.18
CA ALA A 122 0.23 4.63 -25.35
C ALA A 122 1.04 3.36 -25.00
N GLU A 123 2.06 3.47 -24.14
CA GLU A 123 2.80 2.29 -23.64
C GLU A 123 1.90 1.41 -22.78
N LEU A 124 1.15 2.01 -21.86
CA LEU A 124 0.28 1.28 -20.95
C LEU A 124 -0.84 0.52 -21.69
N GLU A 125 -1.52 1.18 -22.63
CA GLU A 125 -2.58 0.58 -23.44
C GLU A 125 -2.07 -0.57 -24.31
N ALA A 126 -0.85 -0.47 -24.83
CA ALA A 126 -0.25 -1.53 -25.63
C ALA A 126 0.13 -2.77 -24.80
N CYS A 127 0.33 -2.59 -23.48
CA CYS A 127 0.64 -3.67 -22.54
C CYS A 127 -0.62 -4.33 -21.96
N ALA A 128 -1.78 -3.67 -22.02
CA ALA A 128 -3.01 -4.16 -21.44
C ALA A 128 -3.61 -5.27 -22.30
N SER A 129 -3.29 -6.52 -21.97
CA SER A 129 -3.77 -7.71 -22.68
C SER A 129 -4.83 -8.48 -21.90
N GLU A 130 -4.85 -8.36 -20.57
CA GLU A 130 -5.74 -9.13 -19.70
C GLU A 130 -6.98 -8.31 -19.27
N PRO A 131 -8.11 -8.98 -18.93
CA PRO A 131 -9.30 -8.28 -18.44
C PRO A 131 -9.04 -7.39 -17.22
N GLU A 132 -8.21 -7.86 -16.29
CA GLU A 132 -7.78 -7.12 -15.08
C GLU A 132 -7.05 -5.81 -15.42
N ASP A 133 -6.26 -5.78 -16.50
CA ASP A 133 -5.55 -4.59 -16.95
C ASP A 133 -6.50 -3.45 -17.38
N THR A 134 -7.76 -3.78 -17.69
CA THR A 134 -8.77 -2.79 -18.10
C THR A 134 -9.02 -1.75 -17.00
N LEU A 135 -8.97 -2.16 -15.72
CA LEU A 135 -9.14 -1.23 -14.60
C LEU A 135 -7.92 -0.34 -14.43
N LEU A 136 -6.72 -0.86 -14.69
CA LEU A 136 -5.48 -0.09 -14.70
C LEU A 136 -5.51 0.96 -15.82
N VAL A 137 -5.80 0.56 -17.07
CA VAL A 137 -5.96 1.46 -18.21
C VAL A 137 -7.00 2.54 -17.92
N LYS A 138 -8.15 2.16 -17.36
CA LYS A 138 -9.21 3.10 -17.00
C LYS A 138 -8.73 4.11 -15.95
N GLY A 139 -8.11 3.65 -14.87
CA GLY A 139 -7.62 4.51 -13.78
C GLY A 139 -6.57 5.49 -14.27
N PHE A 140 -5.53 5.01 -14.97
CA PHE A 140 -4.50 5.86 -15.55
C PHE A 140 -5.04 6.79 -16.64
N GLY A 141 -6.01 6.34 -17.46
CA GLY A 141 -6.65 7.19 -18.47
C GLY A 141 -7.50 8.31 -17.86
N MET A 142 -8.07 8.13 -16.67
CA MET A 142 -8.70 9.22 -15.91
C MET A 142 -7.66 10.21 -15.39
N ILE A 143 -6.56 9.69 -14.81
CA ILE A 143 -5.43 10.52 -14.35
C ILE A 143 -4.86 11.36 -15.50
N ASP A 144 -4.64 10.77 -16.67
CA ASP A 144 -4.03 11.43 -17.82
C ASP A 144 -4.92 12.55 -18.38
N ARG A 145 -6.22 12.26 -18.55
CA ARG A 145 -7.20 13.28 -18.95
C ARG A 145 -7.29 14.41 -17.94
N GLY A 146 -7.27 14.09 -16.65
CA GLY A 146 -7.31 15.10 -15.59
C GLY A 146 -6.06 15.97 -15.59
N ARG A 147 -4.88 15.35 -15.79
CA ARG A 147 -3.61 16.06 -16.00
C ARG A 147 -3.67 16.99 -17.21
N ALA A 148 -4.24 16.54 -18.33
CA ALA A 148 -4.40 17.36 -19.53
C ALA A 148 -5.33 18.57 -19.30
N LEU A 149 -6.41 18.40 -18.53
CA LEU A 149 -7.29 19.50 -18.11
C LEU A 149 -6.53 20.51 -17.23
N CYS A 150 -5.81 20.05 -16.21
CA CYS A 150 -5.03 20.93 -15.33
C CYS A 150 -3.90 21.69 -16.05
N ARG A 151 -3.36 21.14 -17.16
CA ARG A 151 -2.38 21.84 -18.00
C ARG A 151 -3.01 22.97 -18.81
N ARG A 152 -4.28 22.82 -19.22
CA ARG A 152 -5.02 23.85 -19.97
C ARG A 152 -5.54 24.95 -19.05
N ASP A 153 -5.98 24.57 -17.85
CA ASP A 153 -6.54 25.45 -16.84
C ASP A 153 -5.94 25.08 -15.47
N ALA A 154 -5.00 25.90 -15.01
CA ALA A 154 -4.29 25.67 -13.77
C ALA A 154 -5.28 25.74 -12.59
N GLY A 155 -5.45 24.62 -11.89
CA GLY A 155 -6.42 24.51 -10.81
C GLY A 155 -7.83 24.09 -11.26
N SER A 156 -7.98 23.55 -12.47
CA SER A 156 -9.25 23.00 -12.96
C SER A 156 -9.86 22.01 -11.96
N PRO A 157 -11.02 22.33 -11.33
CA PRO A 157 -11.67 21.43 -10.38
C PRO A 157 -12.11 20.12 -11.04
N ALA A 158 -12.43 20.16 -12.33
CA ALA A 158 -12.76 18.97 -13.11
C ALA A 158 -11.52 18.09 -13.34
N GLY A 159 -10.37 18.70 -13.62
CA GLY A 159 -9.10 17.98 -13.75
C GLY A 159 -8.67 17.31 -12.45
N GLU A 160 -8.71 18.05 -11.34
CA GLU A 160 -8.38 17.51 -10.00
C GLU A 160 -9.32 16.35 -9.61
N ARG A 161 -10.63 16.51 -9.84
CA ARG A 161 -11.61 15.45 -9.60
C ARG A 161 -11.27 14.18 -10.39
N LEU A 162 -10.99 14.31 -11.69
CA LEU A 162 -10.72 13.16 -12.54
C LEU A 162 -9.42 12.45 -12.15
N ILE A 163 -8.40 13.18 -11.70
CA ILE A 163 -7.18 12.62 -11.13
C ILE A 163 -7.52 11.79 -9.89
N TRP A 164 -8.29 12.33 -8.95
CA TRP A 164 -8.68 11.61 -7.74
C TRP A 164 -9.50 10.36 -8.05
N GLU A 165 -10.52 10.48 -8.90
CA GLU A 165 -11.35 9.35 -9.31
C GLU A 165 -10.52 8.25 -10.00
N GLY A 166 -9.53 8.62 -10.82
CA GLY A 166 -8.60 7.67 -11.42
C GLY A 166 -7.76 6.92 -10.38
N ASN A 167 -7.21 7.61 -9.40
CA ASN A 167 -6.45 6.97 -8.31
C ASN A 167 -7.34 6.11 -7.39
N ILE A 168 -8.59 6.52 -7.16
CA ILE A 168 -9.57 5.73 -6.41
C ILE A 168 -9.96 4.47 -7.21
N CYS A 169 -10.03 4.55 -8.53
CA CYS A 169 -10.22 3.38 -9.40
C CYS A 169 -9.08 2.36 -9.23
N LEU A 170 -7.83 2.83 -9.26
CA LEU A 170 -6.65 1.99 -9.03
C LEU A 170 -6.68 1.38 -7.61
N LEU A 171 -6.97 2.20 -6.60
CA LEU A 171 -7.06 1.74 -5.21
C LEU A 171 -8.14 0.67 -5.03
N ARG A 172 -9.29 0.83 -5.69
CA ARG A 172 -10.37 -0.14 -5.58
C ARG A 172 -10.01 -1.48 -6.21
N HIS A 173 -9.33 -1.46 -7.36
CA HIS A 173 -8.81 -2.67 -7.99
C HIS A 173 -7.84 -3.41 -7.05
N GLU A 174 -6.85 -2.69 -6.50
CA GLU A 174 -5.92 -3.25 -5.51
C GLU A 174 -6.67 -3.87 -4.31
N GLN A 175 -7.60 -3.11 -3.74
CA GLN A 175 -8.28 -3.51 -2.51
C GLN A 175 -9.24 -4.69 -2.71
N VAL A 176 -9.94 -4.78 -3.85
CA VAL A 176 -10.97 -5.79 -4.08
C VAL A 176 -10.42 -7.00 -4.82
N ASP A 177 -9.63 -6.78 -5.87
CA ASP A 177 -9.23 -7.86 -6.80
C ASP A 177 -7.88 -8.49 -6.40
N VAL A 178 -6.95 -7.67 -5.89
CA VAL A 178 -5.58 -8.14 -5.57
C VAL A 178 -5.44 -8.57 -4.12
N LEU A 179 -5.95 -7.77 -3.17
CA LEU A 179 -5.77 -8.02 -1.74
C LEU A 179 -6.78 -9.01 -1.16
N GLN A 180 -8.02 -9.08 -1.66
CA GLN A 180 -9.03 -9.93 -1.06
C GLN A 180 -8.64 -11.41 -1.02
N PRO A 181 -8.05 -12.01 -2.09
CA PRO A 181 -7.59 -13.39 -2.04
C PRO A 181 -6.57 -13.66 -0.92
N ILE A 182 -5.75 -12.67 -0.55
CA ILE A 182 -4.79 -12.76 0.55
C ILE A 182 -5.50 -12.69 1.90
N PHE A 183 -6.47 -11.79 2.05
CA PHE A 183 -7.27 -11.69 3.27
C PHE A 183 -8.10 -12.95 3.54
N ASP A 184 -8.56 -13.62 2.47
CA ASP A 184 -9.33 -14.85 2.57
C ASP A 184 -8.50 -16.02 3.13
N THR A 185 -7.18 -16.03 2.94
CA THR A 185 -6.28 -17.07 3.48
C THR A 185 -5.87 -16.84 4.93
N LEU A 186 -6.08 -15.65 5.48
CA LEU A 186 -5.71 -15.35 6.87
C LEU A 186 -6.56 -16.15 7.87
N SER A 187 -5.91 -16.63 8.92
CA SER A 187 -6.59 -17.23 10.07
C SER A 187 -7.48 -16.22 10.79
N VAL A 188 -8.41 -16.68 11.64
CA VAL A 188 -9.26 -15.79 12.45
C VAL A 188 -8.41 -14.82 13.30
N GLY A 189 -7.36 -15.33 13.94
CA GLY A 189 -6.41 -14.52 14.70
C GLY A 189 -5.66 -13.52 13.81
N GLY A 190 -5.20 -13.98 12.65
CA GLY A 190 -4.54 -13.14 11.64
C GLY A 190 -5.42 -11.99 11.16
N ARG A 191 -6.72 -12.23 10.94
CA ARG A 191 -7.68 -11.18 10.54
C ARG A 191 -7.88 -10.14 11.63
N ILE A 192 -7.96 -10.55 12.90
CA ILE A 192 -8.04 -9.63 14.04
C ILE A 192 -6.76 -8.80 14.13
N MET A 193 -5.60 -9.45 14.06
CA MET A 193 -4.30 -8.79 14.11
C MET A 193 -4.10 -7.82 12.96
N ALA A 194 -4.45 -8.21 11.74
CA ALA A 194 -4.42 -7.33 10.58
C ALA A 194 -5.34 -6.10 10.76
N SER A 195 -6.51 -6.30 11.37
CA SER A 195 -7.47 -5.21 11.62
C SER A 195 -6.93 -4.20 12.64
N PHE A 196 -6.26 -4.66 13.70
CA PHE A 196 -5.58 -3.77 14.64
C PHE A 196 -4.30 -3.14 14.07
N GLY A 197 -3.59 -3.85 13.21
CA GLY A 197 -2.38 -3.36 12.55
C GLY A 197 -2.63 -2.39 11.39
N SER A 198 -3.89 -2.28 10.94
CA SER A 198 -4.32 -1.41 9.85
C SER A 198 -4.43 0.04 10.31
N GLU A 199 -3.27 0.66 10.44
CA GLU A 199 -3.11 2.06 10.79
C GLU A 199 -2.23 2.77 9.76
N LEU A 200 -2.60 3.99 9.42
CA LEU A 200 -1.83 4.85 8.51
C LEU A 200 -1.64 6.21 9.16
N ASP A 201 -0.42 6.71 9.12
CA ASP A 201 -0.06 8.05 9.54
C ASP A 201 0.63 8.78 8.39
N PHE A 202 -0.11 9.68 7.75
CA PHE A 202 0.36 10.48 6.64
C PHE A 202 1.06 11.77 7.09
N SER A 203 1.10 12.08 8.39
CA SER A 203 1.69 13.32 8.87
C SER A 203 3.21 13.34 8.69
N GLY A 204 3.90 12.21 8.87
CA GLY A 204 5.36 12.15 8.94
C GLY A 204 5.97 12.90 10.14
N ALA A 205 5.14 13.38 11.08
CA ALA A 205 5.56 14.12 12.27
C ALA A 205 5.80 13.18 13.46
N LEU A 206 6.60 13.62 14.43
CA LEU A 206 6.83 12.87 15.68
C LEU A 206 5.55 12.80 16.54
N PHE A 207 4.73 13.85 16.47
CA PHE A 207 3.42 13.93 17.12
C PHE A 207 2.36 14.16 16.04
N PRO A 208 1.76 13.08 15.50
CA PRO A 208 0.83 13.18 14.40
C PRO A 208 -0.49 13.84 14.82
N ASP A 209 -0.92 14.82 14.03
CA ASP A 209 -2.29 15.35 14.11
C ASP A 209 -3.27 14.25 13.66
N SER A 210 -4.34 14.05 14.44
CA SER A 210 -5.33 13.01 14.20
C SER A 210 -5.99 13.11 12.82
N ARG A 211 -5.99 14.29 12.18
CA ARG A 211 -6.53 14.49 10.82
C ARG A 211 -5.76 13.70 9.75
N PHE A 212 -4.48 13.42 9.96
CA PHE A 212 -3.63 12.69 9.00
C PHE A 212 -3.45 11.23 9.38
N ARG A 213 -4.05 10.79 10.49
CA ARG A 213 -3.96 9.42 10.98
C ARG A 213 -5.30 8.74 10.84
N THR A 214 -5.26 7.47 10.48
CA THR A 214 -6.42 6.60 10.48
C THR A 214 -6.05 5.23 11.01
N SER A 215 -7.00 4.60 11.70
CA SER A 215 -6.87 3.27 12.28
C SER A 215 -8.20 2.56 12.12
N PHE A 216 -8.18 1.36 11.54
CA PHE A 216 -9.39 0.58 11.31
C PHE A 216 -10.12 0.29 12.62
N SER A 217 -9.39 -0.11 13.66
CA SER A 217 -9.97 -0.40 14.97
C SER A 217 -10.55 0.83 15.69
N LEU A 218 -9.98 2.02 15.46
CA LEU A 218 -10.56 3.26 15.98
C LEU A 218 -11.81 3.67 15.21
N PHE A 219 -11.83 3.43 13.90
CA PHE A 219 -12.94 3.79 13.04
C PHE A 219 -14.19 2.95 13.32
N TYR A 220 -14.04 1.65 13.52
CA TYR A 220 -15.16 0.75 13.81
C TYR A 220 -15.41 0.45 15.29
N GLY A 221 -14.43 0.69 16.15
CA GLY A 221 -14.49 0.35 17.57
C GLY A 221 -13.65 -0.89 17.91
N TYR A 222 -13.01 -0.82 19.09
CA TYR A 222 -12.13 -1.86 19.59
C TYR A 222 -12.85 -3.19 19.84
N LEU A 223 -14.08 -3.15 20.36
CA LEU A 223 -14.85 -4.35 20.69
C LEU A 223 -15.34 -5.06 19.43
N GLU A 224 -15.83 -4.30 18.46
CA GLU A 224 -16.28 -4.76 17.16
C GLU A 224 -15.12 -5.40 16.39
N THR A 225 -13.93 -4.83 16.50
CA THR A 225 -12.71 -5.39 15.89
C THR A 225 -12.23 -6.65 16.59
N LEU A 226 -12.19 -6.64 17.93
CA LEU A 226 -11.73 -7.78 18.73
C LEU A 226 -12.65 -9.00 18.59
N THR A 227 -13.96 -8.78 18.49
CA THR A 227 -14.95 -9.84 18.27
C THR A 227 -14.99 -10.35 16.84
N GLY A 228 -14.29 -9.68 15.90
CA GLY A 228 -14.32 -10.00 14.48
C GLY A 228 -15.62 -9.57 13.77
N LEU A 229 -16.51 -8.84 14.46
CA LEU A 229 -17.73 -8.26 13.86
C LEU A 229 -17.38 -7.25 12.76
N LYS A 230 -16.27 -6.52 12.95
CA LYS A 230 -15.66 -5.65 11.96
C LYS A 230 -14.24 -6.11 11.71
N SER A 231 -13.89 -6.25 10.43
CA SER A 231 -12.58 -6.78 10.05
C SER A 231 -12.05 -6.10 8.81
N VAL A 232 -10.77 -5.72 8.81
CA VAL A 232 -10.12 -5.24 7.59
C VAL A 232 -10.03 -6.33 6.54
N ALA A 233 -10.15 -7.62 6.90
CA ALA A 233 -10.22 -8.71 5.95
C ALA A 233 -11.58 -8.83 5.24
N ASN A 234 -12.63 -8.19 5.78
CA ASN A 234 -13.91 -8.07 5.11
C ASN A 234 -13.86 -6.92 4.09
N PRO A 235 -14.21 -7.17 2.81
CA PRO A 235 -14.04 -6.18 1.75
C PRO A 235 -14.93 -4.94 1.93
N ASP A 236 -16.15 -5.10 2.42
CA ASP A 236 -17.09 -3.98 2.59
C ASP A 236 -16.67 -3.09 3.76
N ASP A 237 -16.25 -3.70 4.86
CA ASP A 237 -15.78 -2.95 6.02
C ASP A 237 -14.49 -2.19 5.69
N ARG A 238 -13.54 -2.87 5.02
CA ARG A 238 -12.27 -2.29 4.57
C ARG A 238 -12.52 -1.14 3.60
N TRP A 239 -13.36 -1.32 2.58
CA TRP A 239 -13.61 -0.28 1.59
C TRP A 239 -14.29 0.95 2.22
N ARG A 240 -15.26 0.76 3.11
CA ARG A 240 -15.90 1.88 3.82
C ARG A 240 -14.90 2.65 4.67
N TRP A 241 -13.98 1.97 5.36
CA TRP A 241 -12.89 2.64 6.10
C TRP A 241 -11.94 3.39 5.17
N VAL A 242 -11.57 2.80 4.03
CA VAL A 242 -10.72 3.44 3.01
C VAL A 242 -11.37 4.72 2.48
N GLU A 243 -12.64 4.65 2.10
CA GLU A 243 -13.40 5.75 1.51
C GLU A 243 -13.64 6.89 2.52
N GLN A 244 -13.99 6.55 3.76
CA GLN A 244 -14.43 7.53 4.76
C GLN A 244 -13.29 8.04 5.66
N SER A 245 -12.14 7.38 5.66
CA SER A 245 -11.03 7.74 6.55
C SER A 245 -9.69 7.83 5.83
N VAL A 246 -9.25 6.78 5.14
CA VAL A 246 -7.93 6.76 4.49
C VAL A 246 -7.78 7.85 3.43
N ILE A 247 -8.70 7.90 2.46
CA ILE A 247 -8.67 8.87 1.36
C ILE A 247 -8.76 10.31 1.89
N PRO A 248 -9.72 10.66 2.78
CA PRO A 248 -9.78 12.01 3.37
C PRO A 248 -8.53 12.41 4.16
N SER A 249 -7.94 11.51 4.94
CA SER A 249 -6.71 11.79 5.68
C SER A 249 -5.53 12.03 4.75
N TRP A 250 -5.43 11.27 3.65
CA TRP A 250 -4.41 11.51 2.63
C TRP A 250 -4.60 12.83 1.90
N GLN A 251 -5.83 13.15 1.48
CA GLN A 251 -6.18 14.46 0.90
C GLN A 251 -5.79 15.62 1.82
N ALA A 252 -6.03 15.47 3.13
CA ALA A 252 -5.66 16.47 4.12
C ALA A 252 -4.13 16.64 4.22
N ALA A 253 -3.37 15.54 4.22
CA ALA A 253 -1.91 15.56 4.27
C ALA A 253 -1.31 16.18 2.99
N GLU A 254 -1.81 15.77 1.82
CA GLU A 254 -1.34 16.25 0.52
C GLU A 254 -1.50 17.77 0.37
N ARG A 255 -2.64 18.33 0.80
CA ARG A 255 -2.89 19.79 0.71
C ARG A 255 -1.85 20.62 1.46
N GLN A 256 -1.16 20.05 2.44
CA GLN A 256 -0.11 20.72 3.20
C GLN A 256 1.29 20.58 2.58
N MET A 257 1.43 19.83 1.48
CA MET A 257 2.73 19.56 0.88
C MET A 257 3.27 20.66 -0.03
N SER A 258 2.67 21.84 -0.12
CA SER A 258 3.21 22.93 -0.95
C SER A 258 4.54 23.52 -0.44
N ALA A 259 4.93 23.23 0.81
CA ALA A 259 6.18 23.68 1.46
C ALA A 259 6.98 22.49 2.05
N PRO A 260 8.20 22.68 2.61
CA PRO A 260 8.86 21.66 3.42
C PRO A 260 7.95 21.28 4.58
N CYS A 261 7.29 20.14 4.48
CA CYS A 261 6.36 19.63 5.47
C CYS A 261 6.78 18.23 5.92
N PRO A 262 6.39 17.82 7.13
CA PRO A 262 6.76 16.50 7.65
C PRO A 262 6.33 15.34 6.73
N THR A 263 5.18 15.42 6.04
CA THR A 263 4.72 14.42 5.08
C THR A 263 5.68 14.27 3.89
N ARG A 264 6.07 15.37 3.25
CA ARG A 264 7.04 15.35 2.15
C ARG A 264 8.40 14.83 2.62
N ASN A 265 8.86 15.23 3.80
CA ASN A 265 10.12 14.74 4.36
C ASN A 265 10.06 13.22 4.64
N ALA A 266 8.92 12.69 5.08
CA ALA A 266 8.74 11.26 5.29
C ALA A 266 8.81 10.50 3.97
N LEU A 267 8.14 10.97 2.91
CA LEU A 267 8.24 10.39 1.57
C LEU A 267 9.66 10.47 1.02
N GLN A 268 10.36 11.59 1.21
CA GLN A 268 11.76 11.73 0.78
C GLN A 268 12.68 10.74 1.50
N LYS A 269 12.47 10.50 2.80
CA LYS A 269 13.19 9.47 3.55
C LYS A 269 12.89 8.06 3.05
N MET A 270 11.63 7.79 2.69
CA MET A 270 11.23 6.51 2.09
C MET A 270 11.92 6.31 0.74
N ALA A 271 11.86 7.30 -0.14
CA ALA A 271 12.46 7.26 -1.48
C ALA A 271 14.01 7.20 -1.44
N ALA A 272 14.65 7.87 -0.48
CA ALA A 272 16.11 7.87 -0.34
C ALA A 272 16.71 6.50 0.02
N CYS A 273 15.87 5.50 0.33
CA CYS A 273 16.31 4.13 0.57
C CYS A 273 16.70 3.36 -0.72
N GLU A 274 16.66 4.01 -1.88
CA GLU A 274 17.21 3.50 -3.15
C GLU A 274 18.76 3.48 -3.19
N GLN A 275 19.46 4.08 -2.20
CA GLN A 275 20.93 4.22 -2.15
C GLN A 275 21.59 3.31 -1.11
#